data_AF-A0A6A6FFQ3-F1
#
_entry.id   AF-A0A6A6FFQ3-F1
#
_cell.length_a   1.000
_cell.length_b   1.000
_cell.length_c   1.000
_cell.angle_alpha   90.00
_cell.angle_beta   90.00
_cell.angle_gamma   90.00
#
_symmetry.space_group_name_H-M   'P 1'
#
loop_
_entity.id
_entity.type
_entity.pdbx_description
1 polymer ?
#
loop_
_entity_poly.entity_id
_entity_poly.type
_entity_poly.pdbx_seq_one_letter_code
_entity_poly.pdbx_strand_id
1 'polypeptide(L)'
;MANCIAPSISIQPFHGEPRKNPSKRKRPANVDPTQAAKIERHTTVIRDRAEFIDLLAPCLETQYTKQTSTTLIEDYENEILAIQSRLRGLDIYLEYAEKYKGPDMVLITQELEERAKEMWQQLYGEFAYVEALDHARRRLVGTETDLRNFLEKLYAAVDYWDINKTNKKRRPEEGSPREPELKG
;
A
#
# COMPACT_ATOMS: atom_id res chain seq x y z
N MET A 1 -7.14 -9.03 30.57
CA MET A 1 -7.88 -9.91 29.64
C MET A 1 -8.70 -9.03 28.71
N ALA A 2 -8.24 -8.81 27.48
CA ALA A 2 -8.93 -7.96 26.50
C ALA A 2 -9.49 -8.86 25.39
N ASN A 3 -10.81 -8.81 25.20
CA ASN A 3 -11.53 -9.50 24.14
C ASN A 3 -11.24 -8.83 22.79
N CYS A 4 -10.55 -9.53 21.90
CA CYS A 4 -10.44 -9.16 20.48
C CYS A 4 -11.65 -9.74 19.73
N ILE A 5 -12.62 -8.91 19.39
CA ILE A 5 -13.71 -9.26 18.47
C ILE A 5 -13.28 -8.81 17.07
N ALA A 6 -12.90 -9.75 16.22
CA ALA A 6 -12.71 -9.51 14.79
C ALA A 6 -14.08 -9.38 14.10
N PRO A 7 -14.29 -8.39 13.21
CA PRO A 7 -15.52 -8.35 12.42
C PRO A 7 -15.48 -9.45 11.36
N SER A 8 -16.36 -10.44 11.50
CA SER A 8 -16.67 -11.44 10.46
C SER A 8 -17.38 -10.75 9.30
N ILE A 9 -16.68 -10.52 8.20
CA ILE A 9 -17.31 -10.11 6.94
C ILE A 9 -17.86 -11.38 6.29
N SER A 10 -19.18 -11.57 6.42
CA SER A 10 -19.94 -12.60 5.74
C SER A 10 -20.08 -12.25 4.25
N ILE A 11 -19.31 -12.93 3.41
CA ILE A 11 -19.47 -12.87 1.95
C ILE A 11 -20.63 -13.79 1.59
N GLN A 12 -21.80 -13.21 1.30
CA GLN A 12 -22.90 -13.98 0.73
C GLN A 12 -22.57 -14.38 -0.72
N PRO A 13 -22.83 -15.64 -1.13
CA PRO A 13 -22.73 -16.04 -2.52
C PRO A 13 -23.83 -15.36 -3.35
N PHE A 14 -23.43 -14.72 -4.45
CA PHE A 14 -24.31 -14.05 -5.38
C PHE A 14 -25.12 -15.08 -6.18
N HIS A 15 -26.31 -15.45 -5.70
CA HIS A 15 -27.29 -16.22 -6.48
C HIS A 15 -28.08 -15.29 -7.40
N GLY A 16 -27.48 -14.97 -8.56
CA GLY A 16 -28.20 -14.34 -9.66
C GLY A 16 -29.05 -15.36 -10.42
N GLU A 17 -30.36 -15.13 -10.47
CA GLU A 17 -31.26 -15.84 -11.39
C GLU A 17 -30.77 -15.75 -12.85
N PRO A 18 -31.00 -16.77 -13.69
CA PRO A 18 -30.59 -16.74 -15.09
C PRO A 18 -31.37 -15.66 -15.85
N ARG A 19 -30.71 -14.52 -16.13
CA ARG A 19 -31.26 -13.51 -17.04
C ARG A 19 -31.48 -14.12 -18.42
N LYS A 20 -32.75 -14.07 -18.87
CA LYS A 20 -33.22 -14.49 -20.18
C LYS A 20 -32.31 -13.96 -21.30
N ASN A 21 -31.90 -14.86 -22.19
CA ASN A 21 -31.20 -14.55 -23.44
C ASN A 21 -31.87 -13.39 -24.21
N PRO A 22 -31.15 -12.33 -24.55
CA PRO A 22 -31.61 -11.41 -25.59
C PRO A 22 -31.34 -12.05 -26.95
N SER A 23 -32.36 -12.72 -27.47
CA SER A 23 -32.46 -13.08 -28.88
C SER A 23 -32.07 -11.90 -29.78
N LYS A 24 -31.10 -12.15 -30.66
CA LYS A 24 -30.91 -11.50 -31.97
C LYS A 24 -30.98 -9.97 -31.99
N ARG A 25 -29.93 -9.31 -31.52
CA ARG A 25 -29.67 -7.90 -31.89
C ARG A 25 -29.17 -7.87 -33.34
N LYS A 26 -30.06 -7.56 -34.29
CA LYS A 26 -29.69 -7.22 -35.68
C LYS A 26 -28.61 -6.14 -35.65
N ARG A 27 -27.45 -6.39 -36.28
CA ARG A 27 -26.47 -5.33 -36.57
C ARG A 27 -27.15 -4.30 -37.47
N PRO A 28 -27.22 -3.01 -37.11
CA PRO A 28 -27.66 -1.99 -38.04
C PRO A 28 -26.65 -1.92 -39.19
N ALA A 29 -27.09 -2.28 -40.39
CA ALA A 29 -26.33 -2.17 -41.63
C ALA A 29 -26.38 -0.70 -42.10
N ASN A 30 -25.59 0.14 -41.42
CA ASN A 30 -25.11 1.47 -41.83
C ASN A 30 -24.75 2.24 -40.55
N VAL A 31 -23.71 1.79 -39.87
CA VAL A 31 -22.99 2.70 -38.96
C VAL A 31 -21.99 3.42 -39.83
N ASP A 32 -22.23 4.71 -40.04
CA ASP A 32 -21.29 5.61 -40.69
C ASP A 32 -19.88 5.36 -40.10
N PRO A 33 -18.86 5.04 -40.91
CA PRO A 33 -17.51 4.70 -40.42
C PRO A 33 -16.94 5.78 -39.50
N THR A 34 -17.40 7.03 -39.66
CA THR A 34 -17.08 8.16 -38.81
C THR A 34 -17.66 8.04 -37.39
N GLN A 35 -18.87 7.51 -37.25
CA GLN A 35 -19.49 7.22 -35.95
C GLN A 35 -18.92 5.96 -35.30
N ALA A 36 -18.63 4.92 -36.09
CA ALA A 36 -17.96 3.72 -35.60
C ALA A 36 -16.58 4.05 -34.99
N ALA A 37 -15.77 4.87 -35.68
CA ALA A 37 -14.48 5.34 -35.18
C ALA A 37 -14.59 6.25 -33.94
N LYS A 38 -15.67 7.04 -33.83
CA LYS A 38 -15.94 7.85 -32.63
C LYS A 38 -16.31 6.98 -31.42
N ILE A 39 -17.15 5.96 -31.62
CA ILE A 39 -17.53 5.00 -30.58
C ILE A 39 -16.32 4.20 -30.12
N GLU A 40 -15.52 3.68 -31.05
CA GLU A 40 -14.30 2.92 -30.77
C GLU A 40 -13.29 3.75 -29.94
N ARG A 41 -13.05 5.01 -30.33
CA ARG A 41 -12.23 5.96 -29.55
C ARG A 41 -12.81 6.26 -28.17
N HIS A 42 -14.13 6.34 -28.04
CA HIS A 42 -14.75 6.58 -26.74
C HIS A 42 -14.60 5.37 -25.81
N THR A 43 -14.72 4.17 -26.37
CA THR A 43 -14.53 2.92 -25.61
C THR A 43 -13.09 2.71 -25.18
N THR A 44 -12.09 3.10 -26.00
CA THR A 44 -10.69 3.04 -25.58
C THR A 44 -10.41 4.05 -24.47
N VAL A 45 -10.88 5.30 -24.60
CA VAL A 45 -10.70 6.33 -23.55
C VAL A 45 -11.34 5.93 -22.21
N ILE A 46 -12.50 5.28 -22.23
CA ILE A 46 -13.15 4.79 -20.99
C ILE A 46 -12.35 3.63 -20.39
N ARG A 47 -11.82 2.73 -21.23
CA ARG A 47 -10.98 1.62 -20.77
C ARG A 47 -9.68 2.11 -20.12
N ASP A 48 -8.97 3.01 -20.79
CA ASP A 48 -7.71 3.58 -20.29
C ASP A 48 -7.91 4.32 -18.95
N ARG A 49 -9.07 4.96 -18.77
CA ARG A 49 -9.44 5.61 -17.49
C ARG A 49 -9.76 4.61 -16.38
N ALA A 50 -10.42 3.50 -16.70
CA ALA A 50 -10.68 2.44 -15.73
C ALA A 50 -9.36 1.81 -15.28
N GLU A 51 -8.48 1.47 -16.22
CA GLU A 51 -7.14 0.94 -15.95
C GLU A 51 -6.29 1.90 -15.10
N PHE A 52 -6.40 3.22 -15.34
CA PHE A 52 -5.73 4.22 -14.50
C PHE A 52 -6.28 4.27 -13.06
N ILE A 53 -7.59 4.21 -12.88
CA ILE A 53 -8.22 4.15 -11.55
C ILE A 53 -7.82 2.85 -10.83
N ASP A 54 -7.78 1.73 -11.55
CA ASP A 54 -7.35 0.43 -11.04
C ASP A 54 -5.87 0.44 -10.61
N LEU A 55 -5.03 1.30 -11.19
CA LEU A 55 -3.63 1.51 -10.75
C LEU A 55 -3.51 2.45 -9.54
N LEU A 56 -4.43 3.39 -9.35
CA LEU A 56 -4.41 4.33 -8.23
C LEU A 56 -4.79 3.68 -6.89
N ALA A 57 -5.78 2.79 -6.88
CA ALA A 57 -6.25 2.17 -5.64
C ALA A 57 -5.14 1.37 -4.91
N PRO A 58 -4.39 0.46 -5.56
CA PRO A 58 -3.27 -0.25 -4.94
C PRO A 58 -2.12 0.68 -4.51
N CYS A 59 -1.89 1.78 -5.23
CA CYS A 59 -0.88 2.76 -4.88
C CYS A 59 -1.20 3.44 -3.52
N LEU A 60 -2.46 3.85 -3.33
CA LEU A 60 -2.92 4.47 -2.08
C LEU A 60 -2.88 3.50 -0.91
N GLU A 61 -3.31 2.25 -1.11
CA GLU A 61 -3.25 1.20 -0.08
C GLU A 61 -1.81 0.90 0.35
N THR A 62 -0.88 0.85 -0.61
CA THR A 62 0.54 0.61 -0.34
C THR A 62 1.14 1.80 0.42
N GLN A 63 0.78 3.03 0.07
CA GLN A 63 1.22 4.24 0.77
C GLN A 63 0.68 4.30 2.21
N TYR A 64 -0.58 3.93 2.42
CA TYR A 64 -1.14 3.81 3.77
C TYR A 64 -0.39 2.75 4.59
N THR A 65 -0.16 1.57 4.01
CA THR A 65 0.58 0.49 4.65
C THR A 65 2.01 0.89 5.01
N LYS A 66 2.67 1.68 4.15
CA LYS A 66 3.98 2.27 4.42
C LYS A 66 3.94 3.13 5.68
N GLN A 67 3.00 4.08 5.76
CA GLN A 67 2.85 4.96 6.93
C GLN A 67 2.63 4.17 8.22
N THR A 68 1.70 3.20 8.22
CA THR A 68 1.45 2.35 9.39
C THR A 68 2.70 1.56 9.81
N SER A 69 3.46 1.05 8.85
CA SER A 69 4.70 0.31 9.14
C SER A 69 5.78 1.22 9.73
N THR A 70 5.91 2.46 9.25
CA THR A 70 6.83 3.45 9.83
C THR A 70 6.47 3.76 11.28
N THR A 71 5.19 4.02 11.59
CA THR A 71 4.75 4.28 12.97
C THR A 71 5.02 3.09 13.89
N LEU A 72 4.72 1.86 13.45
CA LEU A 72 5.02 0.65 14.24
C LEU A 72 6.52 0.49 14.52
N ILE A 73 7.38 0.83 13.56
CA ILE A 73 8.83 0.81 13.75
C ILE A 73 9.24 1.81 14.83
N GLU A 74 8.73 3.05 14.77
CA GLU A 74 9.02 4.08 15.77
C GLU A 74 8.56 3.64 17.17
N ASP A 75 7.37 3.06 17.29
CA ASP A 75 6.83 2.55 18.55
C ASP A 75 7.73 1.45 19.14
N TYR A 76 8.13 0.47 18.33
CA TYR A 76 9.03 -0.59 18.77
C TYR A 76 10.42 -0.08 19.15
N GLU A 77 10.98 0.86 18.41
CA GLU A 77 12.26 1.48 18.74
C GLU A 77 12.20 2.18 20.11
N ASN A 78 11.12 2.92 20.37
CA ASN A 78 10.91 3.59 21.65
C ASN A 78 10.76 2.59 22.81
N GLU A 79 10.00 1.51 22.63
CA GLU A 79 9.82 0.49 23.66
C GLU A 79 11.12 -0.27 23.96
N ILE A 80 11.90 -0.63 22.92
CA ILE A 80 13.22 -1.24 23.07
C ILE A 80 14.16 -0.33 23.87
N LEU A 81 14.23 0.96 23.51
CA LEU A 81 15.07 1.93 24.21
C LEU A 81 14.68 2.08 25.68
N ALA A 82 13.38 2.09 25.98
CA ALA A 82 12.88 2.15 27.34
C ALA A 82 13.27 0.90 28.16
N ILE A 83 13.15 -0.30 27.59
CA ILE A 83 13.55 -1.54 28.27
C ILE A 83 15.07 -1.59 28.48
N GLN A 84 15.86 -1.23 27.47
CA GLN A 84 17.32 -1.17 27.59
C GLN A 84 17.79 -0.18 28.66
N SER A 85 17.13 0.97 28.78
CA SER A 85 17.41 1.95 29.84
C SER A 85 17.13 1.38 31.23
N ARG A 86 16.02 0.66 31.39
CA ARG A 86 15.67 -0.02 32.66
C ARG A 86 16.65 -1.13 33.01
N LEU A 87 17.05 -1.96 32.04
CA LEU A 87 18.07 -2.99 32.23
C LEU A 87 19.40 -2.41 32.71
N ARG A 88 19.87 -1.34 32.06
CA ARG A 88 21.09 -0.65 32.49
C ARG A 88 20.99 -0.13 33.93
N GLY A 89 19.81 0.37 34.31
CA GLY A 89 19.54 0.77 35.70
C GLY A 89 19.66 -0.41 36.67
N LEU A 90 19.10 -1.57 36.32
CA LEU A 90 19.22 -2.78 37.14
C LEU A 90 20.66 -3.27 37.25
N ASP A 91 21.43 -3.26 36.17
CA ASP A 91 22.84 -3.66 36.19
C ASP A 91 23.65 -2.83 37.20
N ILE A 92 23.46 -1.51 37.21
CA ILE A 92 24.10 -0.60 38.18
C ILE A 92 23.72 -0.98 39.62
N TYR A 93 22.43 -1.29 39.88
CA TYR A 93 21.99 -1.70 41.21
C TYR A 93 22.59 -3.04 41.64
N LEU A 94 22.70 -4.01 40.73
CA LEU A 94 23.31 -5.31 41.00
C LEU A 94 24.81 -5.16 41.33
N GLU A 95 25.54 -4.30 40.61
CA GLU A 95 26.94 -3.97 40.94
C GLU A 95 27.08 -3.37 42.36
N TYR A 96 26.17 -2.48 42.76
CA TYR A 96 26.15 -1.95 44.13
C TYR A 96 25.81 -3.02 45.16
N ALA A 97 24.85 -3.91 44.86
CA ALA A 97 24.47 -4.98 45.76
C ALA A 97 25.60 -5.97 46.02
N GLU A 98 26.39 -6.32 45.00
CA GLU A 98 27.59 -7.14 45.16
C GLU A 98 28.64 -6.50 46.08
N LYS A 99 28.74 -5.16 46.04
CA LYS A 99 29.68 -4.39 46.87
C LYS A 99 29.27 -4.35 48.34
N TYR A 100 27.96 -4.34 48.62
CA TYR A 100 27.41 -4.27 49.98
C TYR A 100 26.74 -5.59 50.36
N LYS A 101 27.55 -6.57 50.79
CA LYS A 101 27.08 -7.93 51.11
C LYS A 101 26.41 -7.97 52.49
N GLY A 102 25.08 -7.90 52.52
CA GLY A 102 24.25 -8.20 53.69
C GLY A 102 23.20 -9.28 53.37
N PRO A 103 22.70 -10.02 54.36
CA PRO A 103 21.68 -11.05 54.15
C PRO A 103 20.41 -10.51 53.48
N ASP A 104 20.00 -9.28 53.80
CA ASP A 104 18.85 -8.62 53.15
C ASP A 104 19.11 -8.29 51.67
N MET A 105 20.37 -8.09 51.28
CA MET A 105 20.73 -7.78 49.90
C MET A 105 20.62 -9.00 49.00
N VAL A 106 20.73 -10.22 49.53
CA VAL A 106 20.62 -11.46 48.74
C VAL A 106 19.21 -11.59 48.14
N LEU A 107 18.17 -11.34 48.95
CA LEU A 107 16.78 -11.42 48.50
C LEU A 107 16.49 -10.35 47.44
N ILE A 108 16.92 -9.11 47.70
CA ILE A 108 16.74 -7.99 46.75
C ILE A 108 17.47 -8.27 45.43
N THR A 109 18.68 -8.82 45.49
CA THR A 109 19.47 -9.15 44.28
C THR A 109 18.74 -10.20 43.45
N GLN A 110 18.19 -11.25 44.07
CA GLN A 110 17.42 -12.28 43.37
C GLN A 110 16.18 -11.70 42.65
N GLU A 111 15.41 -10.83 43.33
CA GLU A 111 14.25 -10.17 42.72
C GLU A 111 14.65 -9.29 41.51
N LEU A 112 15.78 -8.59 41.60
CA LEU A 112 16.29 -7.75 40.52
C LEU A 112 16.81 -8.59 39.33
N GLU A 113 17.47 -9.71 39.59
CA GLU A 113 17.93 -10.65 38.57
C GLU A 113 16.76 -11.30 37.83
N GLU A 114 15.70 -11.71 38.54
CA GLU A 114 14.49 -12.23 37.92
C GLU A 114 13.84 -11.17 37.02
N ARG A 115 13.73 -9.94 37.51
CA ARG A 115 13.17 -8.83 36.73
C ARG A 115 14.01 -8.48 35.50
N ALA A 116 15.34 -8.54 35.61
CA ALA A 116 16.23 -8.36 34.47
C ALA A 116 16.01 -9.47 33.43
N LYS A 117 15.90 -10.73 33.88
CA LYS A 117 15.62 -11.88 33.01
C LYS A 117 14.30 -11.73 32.25
N GLU A 118 13.24 -11.28 32.92
CA GLU A 118 11.96 -10.98 32.26
C GLU A 118 12.10 -9.91 31.17
N MET A 119 12.83 -8.83 31.45
CA MET A 119 13.09 -7.77 30.46
C MET A 119 13.96 -8.26 29.29
N TRP A 120 14.93 -9.13 29.55
CA TRP A 120 15.69 -9.79 28.48
C TRP A 120 14.80 -10.68 27.60
N GLN A 121 13.84 -11.41 28.20
CA GLN A 121 12.87 -12.18 27.43
C GLN A 121 11.92 -11.28 26.62
N GLN A 122 11.54 -10.10 27.12
CA GLN A 122 10.76 -9.13 26.34
C GLN A 122 11.55 -8.59 25.13
N LEU A 123 12.86 -8.42 25.25
CA LEU A 123 13.71 -7.93 24.15
C LEU A 123 14.12 -9.01 23.14
N TYR A 124 14.36 -10.25 23.58
CA TYR A 124 14.97 -11.31 22.74
C TYR A 124 14.29 -12.68 22.78
N GLY A 125 13.18 -12.83 23.50
CA GLY A 125 12.37 -14.07 23.52
C GLY A 125 11.64 -14.36 22.20
N GLU A 126 10.78 -15.37 22.24
CA GLU A 126 10.16 -16.06 21.08
C GLU A 126 9.19 -15.20 20.24
N PHE A 127 8.85 -13.98 20.68
CA PHE A 127 8.02 -13.01 19.96
C PHE A 127 8.51 -11.57 20.17
N ALA A 128 9.80 -11.41 20.45
CA ALA A 128 10.29 -10.22 21.11
C ALA A 128 10.37 -8.97 20.23
N TYR A 129 10.46 -7.82 20.90
CA TYR A 129 10.42 -6.51 20.25
C TYR A 129 11.47 -6.32 19.15
N VAL A 130 12.67 -6.89 19.31
CA VAL A 130 13.73 -6.80 18.30
C VAL A 130 13.34 -7.56 17.02
N GLU A 131 12.78 -8.76 17.15
CA GLU A 131 12.34 -9.55 16.00
C GLU A 131 11.11 -8.90 15.32
N ALA A 132 10.17 -8.39 16.11
CA ALA A 132 9.02 -7.64 15.60
C ALA A 132 9.44 -6.38 14.81
N LEU A 133 10.43 -5.64 15.32
CA LEU A 133 11.03 -4.48 14.64
C LEU A 133 11.67 -4.89 13.31
N ASP A 134 12.43 -5.98 13.28
CA ASP A 134 13.06 -6.47 12.05
C ASP A 134 12.02 -6.91 11.00
N HIS A 135 10.95 -7.58 11.43
CA HIS A 135 9.84 -7.91 10.54
C HIS A 135 9.15 -6.66 9.97
N ALA A 136 8.88 -5.67 10.81
CA ALA A 136 8.27 -4.41 10.39
C ALA A 136 9.16 -3.67 9.37
N ARG A 137 10.49 -3.63 9.59
CA ARG A 137 11.47 -3.05 8.66
C ARG A 137 11.50 -3.77 7.31
N ARG A 138 11.54 -5.12 7.31
CA ARG A 138 11.50 -5.90 6.06
C ARG A 138 10.21 -5.65 5.28
N ARG A 139 9.07 -5.59 5.98
CA ARG A 139 7.78 -5.26 5.38
C ARG A 139 7.79 -3.86 4.78
N LEU A 140 8.33 -2.87 5.49
CA LEU A 140 8.46 -1.50 4.98
C LEU A 140 9.25 -1.47 3.67
N VAL A 141 10.42 -2.10 3.62
CA VAL A 141 11.24 -2.18 2.39
C VAL A 141 10.47 -2.81 1.22
N GLY A 142 9.72 -3.88 1.48
CA GLY A 142 8.83 -4.49 0.49
C GLY A 142 7.79 -3.50 -0.05
N THR A 143 7.09 -2.82 0.86
CA THR A 143 6.06 -1.83 0.49
C THR A 143 6.63 -0.63 -0.27
N GLU A 144 7.86 -0.18 0.04
CA GLU A 144 8.51 0.90 -0.71
C GLU A 144 8.85 0.48 -2.13
N THR A 145 9.29 -0.76 -2.32
CA THR A 145 9.59 -1.32 -3.64
C THR A 145 8.32 -1.41 -4.48
N ASP A 146 7.24 -1.94 -3.90
CA ASP A 146 5.94 -2.04 -4.56
C ASP A 146 5.38 -0.66 -4.92
N LEU A 147 5.45 0.30 -4.00
CA LEU A 147 5.02 1.67 -4.25
C LEU A 147 5.80 2.30 -5.40
N ARG A 148 7.13 2.11 -5.45
CA ARG A 148 7.95 2.62 -6.56
C ARG A 148 7.49 2.03 -7.90
N ASN A 149 7.27 0.72 -7.95
CA ASN A 149 6.81 0.04 -9.16
C ASN A 149 5.43 0.54 -9.62
N PHE A 150 4.51 0.79 -8.68
CA PHE A 150 3.19 1.36 -9.01
C PHE A 150 3.29 2.80 -9.52
N LEU A 151 4.12 3.62 -8.88
CA LEU A 151 4.35 5.00 -9.30
C LEU A 151 4.99 5.06 -10.70
N GLU A 152 5.99 4.23 -10.99
CA GLU A 152 6.60 4.15 -12.34
C GLU A 152 5.55 3.83 -13.41
N LYS A 153 4.64 2.88 -13.14
CA LYS A 153 3.52 2.54 -14.04
C LYS A 153 2.53 3.70 -14.19
N LEU A 154 2.20 4.38 -13.10
CA LEU A 154 1.32 5.55 -13.11
C LEU A 154 1.92 6.68 -13.95
N TYR A 155 3.19 7.02 -13.75
CA TYR A 155 3.87 8.06 -14.53
C TYR A 155 3.92 7.71 -16.02
N ALA A 156 4.26 6.46 -16.38
CA ALA A 156 4.24 6.02 -17.77
C ALA A 156 2.85 6.14 -18.42
N ALA A 157 1.77 5.85 -17.66
CA ALA A 157 0.40 6.02 -18.12
C ALA A 157 0.02 7.51 -18.31
N VAL A 158 0.50 8.40 -17.42
CA VAL A 158 0.27 9.86 -17.54
C VAL A 158 1.02 10.45 -18.74
N ASP A 159 2.29 10.09 -18.94
CA ASP A 159 3.10 10.57 -20.08
C ASP A 159 2.48 10.16 -21.42
N TYR A 160 2.00 8.91 -21.53
CA TYR A 160 1.24 8.46 -22.69
C TYR A 160 -0.01 9.32 -22.93
N TRP A 161 -0.68 9.77 -21.87
CA TRP A 161 -1.88 10.60 -21.95
C TRP A 161 -1.60 12.03 -22.41
N ASP A 162 -0.51 12.63 -21.94
CA ASP A 162 -0.10 13.98 -22.34
C ASP A 162 0.41 14.04 -23.78
N ILE A 163 1.11 13.00 -24.25
CA ILE A 163 1.49 12.84 -25.67
C ILE A 163 0.25 12.69 -26.56
N ASN A 164 -0.76 11.92 -26.13
CA ASN A 164 -2.01 11.76 -26.89
C ASN A 164 -2.89 13.03 -26.91
N LYS A 165 -2.84 13.86 -25.86
CA LYS A 165 -3.49 15.18 -25.83
C LYS A 165 -2.81 16.19 -26.74
N THR A 166 -1.48 16.21 -26.78
CA THR A 166 -0.70 17.16 -27.60
C THR A 166 -0.77 16.83 -29.10
N ASN A 167 -0.78 15.54 -29.48
CA ASN A 167 -1.00 15.12 -30.86
C ASN A 167 -2.41 15.45 -31.39
N LYS A 168 -3.41 15.62 -30.52
CA LYS A 168 -4.75 16.12 -30.92
C LYS A 168 -4.78 17.61 -31.25
N LYS A 169 -3.84 18.43 -30.74
CA LYS A 169 -3.74 19.86 -31.06
C LYS A 169 -2.92 20.16 -32.33
N ARG A 170 -2.18 19.18 -32.86
CA ARG A 170 -1.29 19.36 -34.02
C ARG A 170 -1.79 18.70 -35.32
N ARG A 171 -3.10 18.40 -35.45
CA ARG A 171 -3.63 18.13 -36.80
C ARG A 171 -3.73 19.48 -37.52
N PRO A 172 -3.00 19.69 -38.64
CA PRO A 172 -3.31 20.81 -39.52
C PRO A 172 -4.72 20.59 -40.06
N GLU A 173 -5.51 21.67 -40.13
CA GLU A 173 -6.69 21.69 -41.00
C GLU A 173 -6.19 21.47 -42.44
N GLU A 174 -6.25 20.22 -42.91
CA GLU A 174 -5.99 19.91 -44.31
C GLU A 174 -7.08 20.57 -45.15
N GLY A 175 -6.62 21.45 -46.04
CA GLY A 175 -7.43 22.39 -46.78
C GLY A 175 -8.49 21.72 -47.66
N SER A 176 -9.65 22.36 -47.69
CA SER A 176 -10.68 22.07 -48.69
C SER A 176 -10.37 22.80 -50.01
N PRO A 177 -10.58 22.18 -51.18
CA PRO A 177 -10.11 22.68 -52.47
C PRO A 177 -10.93 23.89 -52.94
N ARG A 178 -10.26 24.91 -53.51
CA ARG A 178 -10.94 25.97 -54.26
C ARG A 178 -11.51 25.36 -55.55
N GLU A 179 -12.81 25.52 -55.74
CA GLU A 179 -13.51 25.20 -56.99
C GLU A 179 -12.89 25.97 -58.18
N PRO A 180 -12.78 25.35 -59.37
CA PRO A 180 -12.45 26.09 -60.58
C PRO A 180 -13.69 26.85 -61.08
N GLU A 181 -13.58 28.18 -61.15
CA GLU A 181 -14.54 29.03 -61.87
C GLU A 181 -14.59 28.62 -63.35
N LEU A 182 -15.74 28.15 -63.79
CA LEU A 182 -16.12 28.07 -65.21
C LEU A 182 -16.26 29.50 -65.75
N LYS A 183 -15.39 29.90 -66.68
CA LYS A 183 -15.64 31.05 -67.55
C LYS A 183 -15.91 30.56 -68.96
N GLY A 184 -17.14 30.83 -69.41
CA GLY A 184 -17.48 30.97 -70.83
C GLY A 184 -17.13 32.35 -71.34
#